data_AF-A0A1V3X1B5-F1
#
_entry.id   AF-A0A1V3X1B5-F1
#
_cell.length_a   1.000
_cell.length_b   1.000
_cell.length_c   1.000
_cell.angle_alpha   90.00
_cell.angle_beta   90.00
_cell.angle_gamma   90.00
#
_symmetry.space_group_name_H-M   'P 1'
#
loop_
_entity.id
_entity.type
_entity.pdbx_description
1 polymer ?
#
loop_
_entity_poly.entity_id
_entity_poly.type
_entity_poly.pdbx_seq_one_letter_code
_entity_poly.pdbx_strand_id
1 'polypeptide(L)'
;MRLLHSDQTAIHLVTLLEALPMQETLEAIEELAEMQLPIGSVIVNRNIPAYLSAEDLAKAAEGDVDADSVRSGLAMAGIELAATDFAGLLTETIQHASRISARAETAQQLDALHVPRLELPTISDGVDLGSLYELSESLAQQGVR
;
A
#
# COMPACT_ATOMS: atom_id res chain seq x y z
N MET A 1 27.71 -24.99 7.10
CA MET A 1 26.60 -24.04 7.29
C MET A 1 25.29 -24.79 7.07
N ARG A 2 24.59 -25.22 8.14
CA ARG A 2 23.32 -25.98 8.00
C ARG A 2 22.08 -25.18 8.38
N LEU A 3 22.18 -24.30 9.38
CA LEU A 3 21.02 -23.57 9.91
C LEU A 3 20.36 -22.66 8.86
N LEU A 4 21.16 -21.84 8.15
CA LEU A 4 20.65 -20.86 7.18
C LEU A 4 19.91 -21.48 5.99
N HIS A 5 20.19 -22.75 5.66
CA HIS A 5 19.56 -23.47 4.55
C HIS A 5 18.49 -24.47 5.06
N SER A 6 18.10 -24.39 6.34
CA SER A 6 17.11 -25.29 6.94
C SER A 6 15.75 -24.62 7.05
N ASP A 7 14.72 -25.43 7.28
CA ASP A 7 13.35 -25.02 7.62
C ASP A 7 13.24 -24.22 8.93
N GLN A 8 14.33 -24.12 9.70
CA GLN A 8 14.42 -23.28 10.89
C GLN A 8 14.76 -21.81 10.58
N THR A 9 15.00 -21.46 9.31
CA THR A 9 15.28 -20.09 8.86
C THR A 9 14.22 -19.64 7.86
N ALA A 10 13.86 -18.35 7.90
CA ALA A 10 13.06 -17.70 6.88
C ALA A 10 13.54 -16.25 6.71
N ILE A 11 13.64 -15.77 5.47
CA ILE A 11 14.03 -14.40 5.16
C ILE A 11 12.78 -13.63 4.75
N HIS A 12 12.42 -12.61 5.53
CA HIS A 12 11.33 -11.69 5.20
C HIS A 12 11.90 -10.41 4.60
N LEU A 13 11.38 -9.99 3.44
CA LEU A 13 11.84 -8.79 2.75
C LEU A 13 10.80 -7.67 2.94
N VAL A 14 11.22 -6.54 3.49
CA VAL A 14 10.36 -5.38 3.67
C VAL A 14 10.55 -4.44 2.48
N THR A 15 9.45 -3.98 1.89
CA THR A 15 9.48 -3.06 0.75
C THR A 15 8.47 -1.93 0.91
N LEU A 16 8.63 -0.88 0.10
CA LEU A 16 7.65 0.17 -0.10
C LEU A 16 7.15 0.08 -1.54
N LEU A 17 5.90 0.50 -1.80
CA LEU A 17 5.38 0.64 -3.18
C LEU A 17 5.98 1.88 -3.86
N GLU A 18 7.29 1.82 -4.08
CA GLU A 18 8.15 2.79 -4.73
C GLU A 18 9.09 2.00 -5.67
N ALA A 19 9.48 2.60 -6.80
CA ALA A 19 10.19 1.88 -7.85
C ALA A 19 11.50 1.22 -7.39
N LEU A 20 12.36 1.95 -6.66
CA LEU A 20 13.67 1.45 -6.25
C LEU A 20 13.57 0.35 -5.16
N PRO A 21 12.86 0.54 -4.02
CA PRO A 21 12.67 -0.52 -3.03
C PRO A 21 12.08 -1.81 -3.62
N MET A 22 11.18 -1.67 -4.60
CA MET A 22 10.61 -2.81 -5.31
C MET A 22 11.63 -3.56 -6.15
N GLN A 23 12.43 -2.84 -6.94
CA GLN A 23 13.50 -3.44 -7.73
C GLN A 23 14.49 -4.18 -6.84
N GLU A 24 14.97 -3.54 -5.75
CA GLU A 24 15.89 -4.17 -4.80
C GLU A 24 15.30 -5.43 -4.14
N THR A 25 13.99 -5.43 -3.87
CA THR A 25 13.30 -6.61 -3.30
C THR A 25 13.26 -7.77 -4.29
N LEU A 26 13.01 -7.49 -5.57
CA LEU A 26 13.00 -8.50 -6.63
C LEU A 26 14.39 -9.11 -6.83
N GLU A 27 15.41 -8.25 -6.96
CA GLU A 27 16.81 -8.68 -7.10
C GLU A 27 17.27 -9.52 -5.90
N ALA A 28 16.96 -9.09 -4.68
CA ALA A 28 17.28 -9.86 -3.48
C ALA A 28 16.58 -11.22 -3.43
N ILE A 29 15.34 -11.32 -3.89
CA ILE A 29 14.62 -12.61 -3.96
C ILE A 29 15.31 -13.56 -4.94
N GLU A 30 15.72 -13.06 -6.10
CA GLU A 30 16.43 -13.86 -7.11
C GLU A 30 17.77 -14.38 -6.55
N GLU A 31 18.60 -13.49 -5.97
CA GLU A 31 19.89 -13.87 -5.39
C GLU A 31 19.74 -14.88 -4.24
N LEU A 32 18.78 -14.67 -3.33
CA LEU A 32 18.52 -15.58 -2.22
C LEU A 32 18.05 -16.96 -2.69
N ALA A 33 17.25 -17.01 -3.76
CA ALA A 33 16.79 -18.25 -4.36
C ALA A 33 17.95 -19.03 -5.02
N GLU A 34 18.87 -18.36 -5.72
CA GLU A 34 20.09 -18.97 -6.27
C GLU A 34 20.97 -19.59 -5.18
N MET A 35 21.07 -18.90 -4.05
CA MET A 35 21.77 -19.37 -2.85
C MET A 35 21.03 -20.48 -2.09
N GLN A 36 19.83 -20.88 -2.52
CA GLN A 36 18.97 -21.85 -1.84
C GLN A 36 18.64 -21.46 -0.39
N LEU A 37 18.48 -20.17 -0.14
CA LEU A 37 18.05 -19.65 1.15
C LEU A 37 16.52 -19.58 1.22
N PRO A 38 15.90 -19.96 2.35
CA PRO A 38 14.46 -20.01 2.50
C PRO A 38 13.86 -18.60 2.58
N ILE A 39 13.03 -18.25 1.61
CA ILE A 39 12.27 -16.99 1.58
C ILE A 39 10.96 -17.19 2.33
N GLY A 40 10.66 -16.29 3.27
CA GLY A 40 9.46 -16.31 4.09
C GLY A 40 8.31 -15.52 3.46
N SER A 41 8.41 -14.19 3.48
CA SER A 41 7.34 -13.31 2.98
C SER A 41 7.88 -11.96 2.52
N VAL A 42 7.15 -11.31 1.63
CA VAL A 42 7.34 -9.88 1.33
C VAL A 42 6.36 -9.07 2.18
N ILE A 43 6.87 -8.08 2.89
CA ILE A 43 6.09 -7.19 3.75
C ILE A 43 6.05 -5.81 3.09
N VAL A 44 4.89 -5.45 2.52
CA VAL A 44 4.64 -4.14 1.93
C VAL A 44 4.31 -3.16 3.06
N ASN A 45 5.28 -2.33 3.41
CA ASN A 45 5.17 -1.42 4.54
C ASN A 45 4.61 -0.06 4.12
N ARG A 46 4.08 0.69 5.10
CA ARG A 46 3.52 2.04 4.93
C ARG A 46 2.50 2.09 3.79
N ASN A 47 1.56 1.14 3.81
CA ASN A 47 0.44 1.18 2.90
C ASN A 47 -0.48 2.36 3.26
N ILE A 48 -1.14 2.91 2.25
CA ILE A 48 -2.09 4.01 2.42
C ILE A 48 -3.46 3.56 1.93
N PRO A 49 -4.54 3.93 2.64
CA PRO A 49 -5.90 3.54 2.25
C PRO A 49 -6.30 4.17 0.91
N ALA A 50 -7.03 3.42 0.10
CA ALA A 50 -7.55 3.90 -1.18
C ALA A 50 -8.71 4.91 -1.00
N TYR A 51 -9.53 4.75 0.04
CA TYR A 51 -10.77 5.51 0.35
C TYR A 51 -11.87 5.52 -0.72
N LEU A 52 -11.53 5.35 -1.99
CA LEU A 52 -12.45 5.22 -3.12
C LEU A 52 -12.67 3.76 -3.50
N SER A 53 -13.82 3.49 -4.15
CA SER A 53 -14.04 2.20 -4.82
C SER A 53 -13.06 2.05 -5.99
N ALA A 54 -12.82 0.83 -6.46
CA ALA A 54 -11.91 0.60 -7.59
C ALA A 54 -12.38 1.32 -8.87
N GLU A 55 -13.70 1.42 -9.09
CA GLU A 55 -14.27 2.12 -10.24
C GLU A 55 -14.06 3.63 -10.13
N ASP A 56 -14.36 4.23 -8.98
CA ASP A 56 -14.20 5.67 -8.77
C ASP A 56 -12.73 6.08 -8.77
N LEU A 57 -11.85 5.24 -8.23
CA LEU A 57 -10.41 5.46 -8.23
C LEU A 57 -9.85 5.51 -9.67
N ALA A 58 -10.30 4.61 -10.54
CA ALA A 58 -9.87 4.58 -11.94
C ALA A 58 -10.29 5.86 -12.68
N LYS A 59 -11.55 6.28 -12.54
CA LYS A 59 -12.05 7.53 -13.14
C LYS A 59 -11.32 8.76 -12.57
N ALA A 60 -11.20 8.85 -11.26
CA ALA A 60 -10.54 9.97 -10.60
C ALA A 60 -9.05 10.07 -10.98
N ALA A 61 -8.35 8.95 -11.20
CA ALA A 61 -6.97 8.96 -11.66
C ALA A 61 -6.79 9.53 -13.08
N GLU A 62 -7.84 9.47 -13.91
CA GLU A 62 -7.92 10.10 -15.24
C GLU A 62 -8.44 11.54 -15.20
N GLY A 63 -8.74 12.06 -14.00
CA GLY A 63 -9.29 13.40 -13.80
C GLY A 63 -10.81 13.48 -13.89
N ASP A 64 -11.51 12.33 -13.99
CA ASP A 64 -12.96 12.25 -14.04
C ASP A 64 -13.53 12.03 -12.65
N VAL A 65 -14.08 13.10 -12.06
CA VAL A 65 -14.81 13.06 -10.79
C VAL A 65 -16.17 13.70 -11.01
N ASP A 66 -17.24 12.98 -10.66
CA ASP A 66 -18.62 13.48 -10.76
C ASP A 66 -18.86 14.61 -9.74
N ALA A 67 -18.61 15.84 -10.19
CA ALA A 67 -18.75 17.05 -9.40
C ALA A 67 -20.18 17.26 -8.89
N ASP A 68 -21.20 16.86 -9.65
CA ASP A 68 -22.60 17.05 -9.25
C ASP A 68 -22.96 16.10 -8.10
N SER A 69 -22.53 14.84 -8.20
CA SER A 69 -22.68 13.86 -7.11
C SER A 69 -21.94 14.29 -5.84
N VAL A 70 -20.69 14.75 -5.96
CA VAL A 70 -19.91 15.23 -4.80
C VAL A 70 -20.57 16.46 -4.16
N ARG A 71 -21.04 17.41 -4.97
CA ARG A 71 -21.74 18.62 -4.48
C ARG A 71 -23.04 18.27 -3.77
N SER A 72 -23.81 17.34 -4.32
CA SER A 72 -25.04 16.84 -3.70
C SER A 72 -24.75 16.18 -2.33
N GLY A 73 -23.71 15.35 -2.27
CA GLY A 73 -23.27 14.70 -1.02
C GLY A 73 -22.84 15.70 0.05
N LEU A 74 -22.07 16.73 -0.32
CA LEU A 74 -21.68 17.81 0.60
C LEU A 74 -22.89 18.59 1.13
N ALA A 75 -23.86 18.92 0.25
CA ALA A 75 -25.08 19.61 0.65
C ALA A 75 -25.92 18.77 1.62
N MET A 76 -26.02 17.45 1.40
CA MET A 76 -26.68 16.53 2.34
C MET A 76 -25.98 16.48 3.70
N ALA A 77 -24.66 16.66 3.73
CA ALA A 77 -23.87 16.78 4.96
C ALA A 77 -23.93 18.19 5.59
N GLY A 78 -24.64 19.14 4.99
CA GLY A 78 -24.73 20.53 5.46
C GLY A 78 -23.46 21.35 5.21
N ILE A 79 -22.63 20.94 4.24
CA ILE A 79 -21.37 21.60 3.89
C ILE A 79 -21.55 22.32 2.56
N GLU A 80 -21.34 23.64 2.57
CA GLU A 80 -21.27 24.47 1.37
C GLU A 80 -19.86 24.99 1.18
N LEU A 81 -19.31 24.82 -0.03
CA LEU A 81 -17.98 25.27 -0.40
C LEU A 81 -18.05 26.35 -1.48
N ALA A 82 -17.18 27.35 -1.37
CA ALA A 82 -16.95 28.30 -2.45
C ALA A 82 -16.41 27.56 -3.69
N ALA A 83 -16.63 28.13 -4.89
CA ALA A 83 -16.25 27.48 -6.14
C ALA A 83 -14.75 27.11 -6.21
N THR A 84 -13.88 27.96 -5.64
CA THR A 84 -12.44 27.72 -5.57
C THR A 84 -12.09 26.55 -4.67
N ASP A 85 -12.71 26.46 -3.50
CA ASP A 85 -12.44 25.39 -2.52
C ASP A 85 -12.97 24.05 -3.01
N PHE A 86 -14.13 24.06 -3.68
CA PHE A 86 -14.70 22.88 -4.32
C PHE A 86 -13.80 22.36 -5.45
N ALA A 87 -13.27 23.25 -6.30
CA ALA A 87 -12.31 22.85 -7.33
C ALA A 87 -11.02 22.27 -6.71
N GLY A 88 -10.57 22.85 -5.59
CA GLY A 88 -9.46 22.32 -4.79
C GLY A 88 -9.72 20.88 -4.31
N LEU A 89 -10.89 20.64 -3.70
CA LEU A 89 -11.30 19.32 -3.22
C LEU A 89 -11.31 18.24 -4.33
N LEU A 90 -11.82 18.58 -5.51
CA LEU A 90 -11.79 17.67 -6.66
C LEU A 90 -10.35 17.38 -7.09
N THR A 91 -9.50 18.41 -7.11
CA THR A 91 -8.08 18.27 -7.46
C THR A 91 -7.34 17.38 -6.45
N GLU A 92 -7.59 17.52 -5.15
CA GLU A 92 -7.02 16.66 -4.11
C GLU A 92 -7.42 15.19 -4.30
N THR A 93 -8.69 14.96 -4.67
CA THR A 93 -9.21 13.61 -4.95
C THR A 93 -8.50 12.98 -6.15
N ILE A 94 -8.32 13.75 -7.23
CA ILE A 94 -7.59 13.32 -8.44
C ILE A 94 -6.14 12.99 -8.09
N GLN A 95 -5.45 13.87 -7.35
CA GLN A 95 -4.06 13.65 -6.95
C GLN A 95 -3.89 12.40 -6.08
N HIS A 96 -4.81 12.18 -5.14
CA HIS A 96 -4.84 10.95 -4.33
C HIS A 96 -5.05 9.73 -5.22
N ALA A 97 -6.03 9.76 -6.12
CA ALA A 97 -6.32 8.66 -7.02
C ALA A 97 -5.13 8.32 -7.92
N SER A 98 -4.49 9.30 -8.56
CA SER A 98 -3.27 9.09 -9.36
C SER A 98 -2.15 8.47 -8.53
N ARG A 99 -1.98 8.88 -7.26
CA ARG A 99 -0.98 8.31 -6.36
C ARG A 99 -1.27 6.84 -6.02
N ILE A 100 -2.52 6.49 -5.74
CA ILE A 100 -2.90 5.09 -5.47
C ILE A 100 -2.75 4.23 -6.73
N SER A 101 -3.14 4.73 -7.90
CA SER A 101 -2.98 3.99 -9.18
C SER A 101 -1.51 3.68 -9.49
N ALA A 102 -0.60 4.65 -9.35
CA ALA A 102 0.84 4.41 -9.54
C ALA A 102 1.41 3.37 -8.55
N ARG A 103 0.89 3.35 -7.31
CA ARG A 103 1.26 2.34 -6.31
C ARG A 103 0.71 0.96 -6.67
N ALA A 104 -0.50 0.88 -7.20
CA ALA A 104 -1.10 -0.38 -7.65
C ALA A 104 -0.33 -1.00 -8.83
N GLU A 105 0.09 -0.18 -9.81
CA GLU A 105 0.98 -0.63 -10.90
C GLU A 105 2.30 -1.20 -10.38
N THR A 106 2.88 -0.53 -9.38
CA THR A 106 4.10 -1.00 -8.71
C THR A 106 3.85 -2.32 -7.95
N ALA A 107 2.71 -2.45 -7.29
CA ALA A 107 2.33 -3.65 -6.55
C ALA A 107 2.07 -4.86 -7.47
N GLN A 108 1.61 -4.66 -8.71
CA GLN A 108 1.41 -5.75 -9.69
C GLN A 108 2.71 -6.49 -10.01
N GLN A 109 3.87 -5.84 -9.86
CA GLN A 109 5.16 -6.51 -10.05
C GLN A 109 5.39 -7.62 -9.01
N LEU A 110 4.78 -7.52 -7.82
CA LEU A 110 4.83 -8.57 -6.80
C LEU A 110 3.96 -9.78 -7.15
N ASP A 111 2.98 -9.65 -8.04
CA ASP A 111 2.09 -10.77 -8.41
C ASP A 111 2.84 -11.86 -9.20
N ALA A 112 3.96 -11.50 -9.82
CA ALA A 112 4.87 -12.46 -10.46
C ALA A 112 5.63 -13.33 -9.44
N LEU A 113 5.75 -12.86 -8.20
CA LEU A 113 6.42 -13.60 -7.13
C LEU A 113 5.45 -14.58 -6.47
N HIS A 114 5.82 -15.85 -6.44
CA HIS A 114 5.05 -16.89 -5.75
C HIS A 114 5.40 -16.94 -4.25
N VAL A 115 5.43 -15.78 -3.60
CA VAL A 115 5.79 -15.62 -2.17
C VAL A 115 4.62 -15.04 -1.38
N PRO A 116 4.40 -15.45 -0.12
CA PRO A 116 3.40 -14.83 0.74
C PRO A 116 3.63 -13.31 0.88
N ARG A 117 2.54 -12.54 0.86
CA ARG A 117 2.55 -11.09 1.00
C ARG A 117 1.81 -10.67 2.26
N LEU A 118 2.41 -9.75 3.00
CA LEU A 118 1.82 -9.08 4.16
C LEU A 118 1.84 -7.58 3.90
N GLU A 119 0.89 -6.86 4.49
CA GLU A 119 0.75 -5.41 4.34
C GLU A 119 0.71 -4.74 5.71
N LEU A 120 1.44 -3.64 5.87
CA LEU A 120 1.40 -2.84 7.09
C LEU A 120 0.95 -1.42 6.79
N PRO A 121 0.07 -0.83 7.62
CA PRO A 121 -0.42 0.52 7.41
C PRO A 121 0.68 1.55 7.68
N THR A 122 0.49 2.76 7.14
CA THR A 122 1.25 3.94 7.56
C THR A 122 0.78 4.40 8.93
N ILE A 123 1.69 4.55 9.89
CA ILE A 123 1.44 5.26 11.15
C ILE A 123 1.54 6.77 10.88
N SER A 124 0.50 7.52 11.25
CA SER A 124 0.36 8.94 10.91
C SER A 124 1.36 9.84 11.65
N ASP A 125 1.70 9.47 12.88
CA ASP A 125 2.66 10.16 13.74
C ASP A 125 4.01 9.41 13.81
N GLY A 126 4.92 9.91 14.64
CA GLY A 126 6.19 9.22 14.92
C GLY A 126 5.94 7.84 15.55
N VAL A 127 6.68 6.83 15.08
CA VAL A 127 6.58 5.47 15.62
C VAL A 127 6.99 5.46 17.08
N ASP A 128 6.07 5.02 17.93
CA ASP A 128 6.26 4.83 19.37
C ASP A 128 5.90 3.40 19.79
N LEU A 129 5.83 3.15 21.11
CA LEU A 129 5.47 1.82 21.61
C LEU A 129 4.04 1.41 21.24
N GLY A 130 3.08 2.35 21.25
CA GLY A 130 1.70 2.06 20.86
C GLY A 130 1.61 1.63 19.40
N SER A 131 2.33 2.35 18.53
CA SER A 131 2.48 2.04 17.11
C SER A 131 2.98 0.61 16.85
N LEU A 132 3.89 0.09 17.70
CA LEU A 132 4.37 -1.29 17.56
C LEU A 132 3.27 -2.33 17.84
N TYR A 133 2.38 -2.05 18.80
CA TYR A 133 1.23 -2.92 19.04
C TYR A 133 0.23 -2.86 17.89
N GLU A 134 0.01 -1.70 17.29
CA GLU A 134 -0.84 -1.56 16.11
C GLU A 134 -0.31 -2.36 14.92
N LEU A 135 1.00 -2.28 14.65
CA LEU A 135 1.64 -3.06 13.59
C LEU A 135 1.61 -4.57 13.91
N SER A 136 1.84 -4.95 15.16
CA SER A 136 1.74 -6.35 15.61
C SER A 136 0.33 -6.91 15.43
N GLU A 137 -0.69 -6.15 15.80
CA GLU A 137 -2.09 -6.52 15.64
C GLU A 137 -2.44 -6.66 14.16
N SER A 138 -1.95 -5.76 13.31
CA SER A 138 -2.10 -5.85 11.85
C SER A 138 -1.50 -7.15 11.29
N LEU A 139 -0.31 -7.57 11.74
CA LEU A 139 0.30 -8.85 11.35
C LEU A 139 -0.52 -10.06 11.85
N ALA A 140 -1.01 -10.00 13.08
CA ALA A 140 -1.83 -11.07 13.66
C ALA A 140 -3.14 -11.27 12.88
N GLN A 141 -3.80 -10.18 12.47
CA GLN A 141 -5.01 -10.21 11.64
C GLN A 141 -4.76 -10.83 10.25
N GLN A 142 -3.51 -10.78 9.76
CA GLN A 142 -3.08 -11.41 8.52
C GLN A 142 -2.58 -12.85 8.71
N GLY A 143 -2.64 -13.39 9.93
CA GLY A 143 -2.38 -14.80 10.23
C GLY A 143 -0.96 -15.14 10.69
N VAL A 144 -0.12 -14.12 10.98
CA VAL A 144 1.20 -14.30 11.60
C VAL A 144 1.03 -14.79 13.04
N ARG A 145 1.77 -15.84 13.42
CA ARG A 145 1.69 -16.51 14.72
C ARG A 145 2.99 -17.23 15.09
#